data_AF-A0A067GAV4-F1
#
_entry.id   AF-A0A067GAV4-F1
#
_cell.length_a   1.000
_cell.length_b   1.000
_cell.length_c   1.000
_cell.angle_alpha   90.00
_cell.angle_beta   90.00
_cell.angle_gamma   90.00
#
_symmetry.space_group_name_H-M   'P 1'
#
loop_
_entity.id
_entity.type
_entity.pdbx_description
1 polymer ?
#
loop_
_entity_poly.entity_id
_entity_poly.type
_entity_poly.pdbx_seq_one_letter_code
_entity_poly.pdbx_strand_id
1 'polypeptide(L)'
;MTSETASKDCLGWAARDPSGVLSPYSFNRRAVGSDDVSITITHCGVCYADVIWTRNKHGDSKYPLVPGHEIVGIVKEVGHNVSRFKVGDHVGVGTYVNSCRDCEYCNDGLEVHCARSVYTFNAIDADGTITKGGYSSYIVVHERYCYKIANDYPLALAAPLLCAGITVYTPMMRHKMNQPGKSLGVIGLGGLGHMAVKFGKAFGLNVTVLSTSTSKKEEALSLLGADKFVVSSDLEQMKALGKSLDFIIDTASGDHPFDAYMSLLKVAGVYVLVGFPSKVKFSPASLNIGNAPLFRFKS
;
A
#
# COMPACT_ATOMS: atom_id res chain seq x y z
N MET A 1 13.97 -5.27 46.10
CA MET A 1 13.55 -4.20 45.17
C MET A 1 14.58 -4.11 44.07
N THR A 2 14.42 -4.88 43.00
CA THR A 2 15.28 -4.84 41.82
C THR A 2 14.47 -4.22 40.70
N SER A 3 14.56 -2.90 40.54
CA SER A 3 14.20 -2.26 39.28
C SER A 3 15.33 -2.58 38.29
N GLU A 4 15.29 -3.79 37.71
CA GLU A 4 15.99 -4.00 36.44
C GLU A 4 15.38 -3.01 35.46
N THR A 5 16.13 -1.96 35.14
CA THR A 5 15.84 -1.14 33.97
C THR A 5 15.90 -2.09 32.78
N ALA A 6 14.73 -2.62 32.38
CA ALA A 6 14.59 -3.48 31.22
C ALA A 6 15.34 -2.82 30.07
N SER A 7 16.48 -3.41 29.68
CA SER A 7 17.36 -2.89 28.64
C SER A 7 16.53 -2.66 27.39
N LYS A 8 16.46 -1.42 26.93
CA LYS A 8 15.74 -1.06 25.70
C LYS A 8 16.46 -1.70 24.53
N ASP A 9 15.88 -2.77 23.99
CA ASP A 9 16.55 -3.64 23.02
C ASP A 9 16.30 -3.25 21.56
N CYS A 10 15.31 -2.39 21.30
CA CYS A 10 14.96 -1.90 19.97
C CYS A 10 15.26 -0.42 19.81
N LEU A 11 16.15 -0.10 18.88
CA LEU A 11 16.44 1.27 18.45
C LEU A 11 15.55 1.63 17.27
N GLY A 12 15.02 2.85 17.23
CA GLY A 12 14.26 3.37 16.10
C GLY A 12 14.19 4.89 16.08
N TRP A 13 13.37 5.42 15.18
CA TRP A 13 13.12 6.85 15.03
C TRP A 13 11.63 7.12 15.22
N ALA A 14 11.31 8.07 16.11
CA ALA A 14 9.93 8.39 16.45
C ALA A 14 9.62 9.88 16.33
N ALA A 15 8.41 10.18 15.87
CA ALA A 15 7.78 11.47 16.07
C ALA A 15 7.21 11.55 17.50
N ARG A 16 7.24 12.74 18.11
CA ARG A 16 6.73 12.97 19.47
C ARG A 16 5.60 13.98 19.52
N ASP A 17 5.35 14.68 18.42
CA ASP A 17 4.34 15.72 18.28
C ASP A 17 3.96 15.91 16.79
N PRO A 18 2.91 16.71 16.49
CA PRO A 18 2.44 16.95 15.13
C PRO A 18 3.39 17.66 14.16
N SER A 19 4.58 18.10 14.59
CA SER A 19 5.61 18.55 13.64
C SER A 19 6.06 17.40 12.72
N GLY A 20 5.96 16.16 13.20
CA GLY A 20 6.42 14.96 12.51
C GLY A 20 7.93 14.84 12.41
N VAL A 21 8.69 15.65 13.16
CA VAL A 21 10.14 15.53 13.22
C VAL A 21 10.50 14.24 13.93
N LEU A 22 11.26 13.39 13.24
CA LEU A 22 11.74 12.12 13.78
C LEU A 22 13.03 12.34 14.57
N SER A 23 13.12 11.69 15.73
CA SER A 23 14.33 11.65 16.56
C SER A 23 14.60 10.24 17.06
N PRO A 24 15.84 9.88 17.41
CA PRO A 24 16.15 8.59 18.00
C PRO A 24 15.27 8.26 19.20
N TYR A 25 14.81 7.01 19.24
CA TYR A 25 13.89 6.50 20.24
C TYR A 25 14.19 5.02 20.50
N SER A 26 14.42 4.69 21.77
CA SER A 26 14.65 3.32 22.21
C SER A 26 13.42 2.79 22.96
N PHE A 27 13.04 1.56 22.68
CA PHE A 27 11.87 0.87 23.25
C PHE A 27 12.09 -0.64 23.30
N ASN A 28 11.17 -1.37 23.92
CA ASN A 28 11.16 -2.84 23.94
C ASN A 28 10.12 -3.37 22.97
N ARG A 29 10.42 -4.50 22.32
CA ARG A 29 9.36 -5.33 21.72
C ARG A 29 9.04 -6.50 22.65
N ARG A 30 7.88 -7.09 22.42
CA ARG A 30 7.51 -8.35 23.06
C ARG A 30 8.46 -9.48 22.64
N ALA A 31 8.59 -10.48 23.50
CA ALA A 31 9.31 -11.71 23.17
C ALA A 31 8.68 -12.43 21.96
N VAL A 32 9.48 -13.27 21.30
CA VAL A 32 9.01 -14.14 20.22
C VAL A 32 8.10 -15.21 20.81
N GLY A 33 6.81 -15.16 20.47
CA GLY A 33 5.83 -16.17 20.83
C GLY A 33 5.93 -17.41 19.95
N SER A 34 5.08 -18.39 20.22
CA SER A 34 5.05 -19.69 19.54
C SER A 34 4.91 -19.61 18.02
N ASP A 35 4.14 -18.64 17.54
CA ASP A 35 3.75 -18.49 16.12
C ASP A 35 4.36 -17.23 15.48
N ASP A 36 5.38 -16.66 16.13
CA ASP A 36 5.98 -15.40 15.72
C ASP A 36 7.29 -15.54 14.95
N VAL A 37 7.59 -14.52 14.18
CA VAL A 37 8.85 -14.33 13.46
C VAL A 37 9.45 -13.01 13.92
N SER A 38 10.69 -13.06 14.41
CA SER A 38 11.52 -11.89 14.65
C SER A 38 12.37 -11.61 13.43
N ILE A 39 12.39 -10.35 13.00
CA ILE A 39 13.00 -9.91 11.74
C ILE A 39 13.96 -8.77 12.05
N THR A 40 15.24 -8.95 11.76
CA THR A 40 16.19 -7.83 11.69
C THR A 40 15.84 -7.01 10.48
N ILE A 41 15.47 -5.75 10.68
CA ILE A 41 15.04 -4.87 9.60
C ILE A 41 16.27 -4.36 8.87
N THR A 42 16.29 -4.56 7.55
CA THR A 42 17.37 -4.06 6.68
C THR A 42 16.94 -2.83 5.91
N HIS A 43 15.67 -2.79 5.51
CA HIS A 43 15.08 -1.71 4.73
C HIS A 43 13.65 -1.47 5.21
N CYS A 44 13.23 -0.20 5.21
CA CYS A 44 11.83 0.16 5.31
C CYS A 44 11.55 1.24 4.27
N GLY A 45 10.54 1.04 3.45
CA GLY A 45 10.08 2.05 2.50
C GLY A 45 9.43 3.24 3.19
N VAL A 46 9.29 4.33 2.45
CA VAL A 46 8.68 5.60 2.90
C VAL A 46 7.44 5.86 2.05
N CYS A 47 6.29 5.89 2.69
CA CYS A 47 5.01 6.15 2.04
C CYS A 47 4.37 7.42 2.62
N TYR A 48 3.45 8.02 1.85
CA TYR A 48 2.73 9.22 2.30
C TYR A 48 1.91 8.98 3.58
N ALA A 49 1.47 7.75 3.83
CA ALA A 49 0.86 7.35 5.10
C ALA A 49 1.76 7.67 6.31
N ASP A 50 3.07 7.44 6.20
CA ASP A 50 4.01 7.74 7.29
C ASP A 50 4.01 9.24 7.61
N VAL A 51 3.91 10.10 6.58
CA VAL A 51 3.79 11.57 6.72
C VAL A 51 2.46 11.97 7.37
N ILE A 52 1.35 11.35 6.95
CA ILE A 52 0.01 11.64 7.47
C ILE A 52 -0.06 11.41 8.97
N TRP A 53 0.41 10.26 9.44
CA TRP A 53 0.35 9.91 10.86
C TRP A 53 1.44 10.61 11.68
N THR A 54 2.66 10.75 11.18
CA THR A 54 3.69 11.53 11.93
C THR A 54 3.31 12.99 12.13
N ARG A 55 2.49 13.57 11.24
CA ARG A 55 2.00 14.96 11.34
C ARG A 55 0.57 15.09 11.87
N ASN A 56 0.02 14.01 12.43
CA ASN A 56 -1.34 13.93 12.97
C ASN A 56 -2.44 14.52 12.05
N LYS A 57 -2.34 14.29 10.74
CA LYS A 57 -3.28 14.88 9.75
C LYS A 57 -4.72 14.37 9.91
N HIS A 58 -4.90 13.23 10.56
CA HIS A 58 -6.22 12.64 10.89
C HIS A 58 -6.66 12.86 12.34
N GLY A 59 -5.81 13.44 13.19
CA GLY A 59 -6.14 13.68 14.60
C GLY A 59 -6.09 12.45 15.51
N ASP A 60 -5.60 11.31 15.04
CA ASP A 60 -5.62 10.00 15.72
C ASP A 60 -4.22 9.42 16.06
N SER A 61 -3.16 10.21 15.91
CA SER A 61 -1.79 9.78 16.15
C SER A 61 -1.47 9.57 17.63
N LYS A 62 -0.84 8.44 17.93
CA LYS A 62 -0.42 8.00 19.27
C LYS A 62 1.10 8.14 19.40
N TYR A 63 1.54 9.24 20.00
CA TYR A 63 2.95 9.50 20.24
C TYR A 63 3.46 8.80 21.52
N PRO A 64 4.75 8.39 21.57
CA PRO A 64 5.76 8.44 20.51
C PRO A 64 5.45 7.45 19.38
N LEU A 65 5.45 7.96 18.14
CA LEU A 65 5.03 7.23 16.95
C LEU A 65 6.26 6.85 16.12
N VAL A 66 6.50 5.54 15.98
CA VAL A 66 7.54 4.97 15.10
C VAL A 66 6.84 4.55 13.80
N PRO A 67 7.02 5.26 12.67
CA PRO A 67 6.36 4.94 11.41
C PRO A 67 7.02 3.76 10.69
N GLY A 68 6.57 3.46 9.47
CA GLY A 68 7.11 2.44 8.60
C GLY A 68 6.25 1.18 8.54
N HIS A 69 5.76 0.85 7.34
CA HIS A 69 4.87 -0.27 7.06
C HIS A 69 5.18 -0.96 5.72
N GLU A 70 6.40 -0.74 5.23
CA GLU A 70 6.97 -1.30 4.02
C GLU A 70 8.28 -2.01 4.41
N ILE A 71 8.18 -2.99 5.31
CA ILE A 71 9.32 -3.49 6.07
C ILE A 71 9.92 -4.69 5.35
N VAL A 72 11.25 -4.70 5.17
CA VAL A 72 11.99 -5.85 4.64
C VAL A 72 13.20 -6.15 5.50
N GLY A 73 13.45 -7.44 5.73
CA GLY A 73 14.53 -7.87 6.58
C GLY A 73 14.86 -9.35 6.45
N ILE A 74 15.65 -9.80 7.42
CA ILE A 74 16.13 -11.16 7.51
C ILE A 74 15.59 -11.75 8.81
N VAL A 75 15.03 -12.96 8.72
CA VAL A 75 14.53 -13.67 9.91
C VAL A 75 15.69 -13.90 10.87
N LYS A 76 15.52 -13.39 12.09
CA LYS A 76 16.46 -13.51 13.22
C LYS A 76 16.13 -14.69 14.12
N GLU A 77 14.84 -14.90 14.40
CA GLU A 77 14.33 -15.92 15.32
C GLU A 77 12.91 -16.30 14.90
N VAL A 78 12.52 -17.54 15.17
CA VAL A 78 11.16 -18.05 14.90
C VAL A 78 10.62 -18.78 16.12
N GLY A 79 9.32 -18.66 16.35
CA GLY A 79 8.60 -19.44 17.35
C GLY A 79 8.55 -20.93 16.99
N HIS A 80 8.33 -21.78 17.99
CA HIS A 80 8.40 -23.22 17.83
C HIS A 80 7.29 -23.84 16.96
N ASN A 81 6.18 -23.13 16.73
CA ASN A 81 5.12 -23.56 15.82
C ASN A 81 5.34 -23.07 14.38
N VAL A 82 6.27 -22.13 14.16
CA VAL A 82 6.51 -21.56 12.85
C VAL A 82 7.23 -22.56 11.96
N SER A 83 6.60 -22.88 10.83
CA SER A 83 7.14 -23.81 9.83
C SER A 83 7.38 -23.17 8.46
N ARG A 84 6.78 -22.00 8.19
CA ARG A 84 6.88 -21.30 6.90
C ARG A 84 8.19 -20.56 6.69
N PHE A 85 8.91 -20.29 7.78
CA PHE A 85 10.13 -19.48 7.80
C PHE A 85 11.21 -20.15 8.64
N LYS A 86 12.46 -19.85 8.30
CA LYS A 86 13.63 -20.19 9.10
C LYS A 86 14.56 -18.99 9.23
N VAL A 87 15.43 -19.01 10.23
CA VAL A 87 16.51 -18.02 10.39
C VAL A 87 17.30 -17.88 9.08
N GLY A 88 17.56 -16.63 8.68
CA GLY A 88 18.23 -16.29 7.43
C GLY A 88 17.31 -16.12 6.22
N ASP A 89 16.04 -16.51 6.28
CA ASP A 89 15.11 -16.23 5.17
C ASP A 89 14.90 -14.72 4.97
N HIS A 90 14.81 -14.30 3.71
CA HIS A 90 14.42 -12.95 3.33
C HIS A 90 12.90 -12.79 3.43
N VAL A 91 12.46 -11.79 4.18
CA VAL A 91 11.02 -11.61 4.49
C VAL A 91 10.60 -10.14 4.51
N GLY A 92 9.31 -9.92 4.31
CA GLY A 92 8.67 -8.62 4.41
C GLY A 92 7.45 -8.60 5.32
N VAL A 93 7.13 -7.43 5.86
CA VAL A 93 5.94 -7.14 6.66
C VAL A 93 5.28 -5.89 6.09
N GLY A 94 4.00 -6.00 5.75
CA GLY A 94 3.21 -4.92 5.14
C GLY A 94 2.51 -4.02 6.15
N THR A 95 1.28 -3.62 5.81
CA THR A 95 0.47 -2.64 6.56
C THR A 95 -0.22 -3.18 7.81
N TYR A 96 -0.35 -4.50 7.95
CA TYR A 96 -1.04 -5.14 9.06
C TYR A 96 -0.11 -6.16 9.74
N VAL A 97 -0.20 -6.24 11.07
CA VAL A 97 0.61 -7.15 11.89
C VAL A 97 -0.22 -8.10 12.75
N ASN A 98 -1.54 -7.88 12.83
CA ASN A 98 -2.45 -8.75 13.57
C ASN A 98 -3.90 -8.64 13.07
N SER A 99 -4.75 -9.59 13.50
CA SER A 99 -6.20 -9.58 13.32
C SER A 99 -6.85 -10.50 14.35
N CYS A 100 -8.18 -10.66 14.30
CA CYS A 100 -8.86 -11.60 15.19
C CYS A 100 -8.56 -13.08 14.93
N ARG A 101 -8.26 -13.45 13.67
CA ARG A 101 -8.01 -14.83 13.23
C ARG A 101 -9.18 -15.81 13.41
N ASP A 102 -10.39 -15.30 13.70
CA ASP A 102 -11.59 -16.13 13.97
C ASP A 102 -12.83 -15.75 13.13
N CYS A 103 -12.82 -14.61 12.44
CA CYS A 103 -13.95 -14.17 11.61
C CYS A 103 -13.87 -14.74 10.19
N GLU A 104 -14.99 -14.66 9.46
CA GLU A 104 -15.08 -15.11 8.06
C GLU A 104 -13.93 -14.57 7.19
N TYR A 105 -13.63 -13.27 7.29
CA TYR A 105 -12.55 -12.66 6.52
C TYR A 105 -11.17 -13.23 6.87
N CYS A 106 -10.90 -13.51 8.14
CA CYS A 106 -9.59 -14.08 8.51
C CYS A 106 -9.46 -15.53 8.08
N ASN A 107 -10.56 -16.28 8.08
CA ASN A 107 -10.58 -17.66 7.62
C ASN A 107 -10.41 -17.74 6.09
N ASP A 108 -10.87 -16.71 5.37
CA ASP A 108 -10.74 -16.60 3.91
C ASP A 108 -9.43 -15.94 3.44
N GLY A 109 -8.50 -15.61 4.35
CA GLY A 109 -7.23 -14.93 4.01
C GLY A 109 -7.42 -13.48 3.55
N LEU A 110 -8.48 -12.84 4.06
CA LEU A 110 -8.87 -11.46 3.81
C LEU A 110 -8.76 -10.61 5.09
N GLU A 111 -7.70 -10.82 5.88
CA GLU A 111 -7.51 -10.20 7.19
C GLU A 111 -7.55 -8.66 7.15
N VAL A 112 -7.28 -8.07 5.99
CA VAL A 112 -7.41 -6.61 5.73
C VAL A 112 -8.84 -6.09 5.86
N HIS A 113 -9.85 -6.96 5.82
CA HIS A 113 -11.26 -6.63 6.06
C HIS A 113 -11.73 -6.99 7.47
N CYS A 114 -10.85 -7.53 8.31
CA CYS A 114 -11.18 -7.81 9.69
C CYS A 114 -11.46 -6.50 10.46
N ALA A 115 -12.61 -6.41 11.13
CA ALA A 115 -12.93 -5.27 12.00
C ALA A 115 -11.94 -5.10 13.17
N ARG A 116 -11.16 -6.15 13.50
CA ARG A 116 -10.10 -6.17 14.51
C ARG A 116 -8.69 -6.25 13.89
N SER A 117 -8.51 -5.84 12.63
CA SER A 117 -7.18 -5.75 12.01
C SER A 117 -6.32 -4.73 12.74
N VAL A 118 -5.04 -5.05 12.95
CA VAL A 118 -4.08 -4.18 13.64
C VAL A 118 -3.03 -3.69 12.64
N TYR A 119 -2.91 -2.38 12.51
CA TYR A 119 -1.88 -1.76 11.66
C TYR A 119 -0.48 -1.93 12.23
N THR A 120 0.52 -1.94 11.35
CA THR A 120 1.94 -2.09 11.69
C THR A 120 2.48 -1.01 12.62
N PHE A 121 1.87 0.17 12.61
CA PHE A 121 2.15 1.25 13.56
C PHE A 121 0.87 2.05 13.87
N ASN A 122 0.90 2.81 14.98
CA ASN A 122 -0.19 3.70 15.42
C ASN A 122 -1.51 2.99 15.85
N ALA A 123 -1.58 1.67 15.79
CA ALA A 123 -2.68 0.86 16.30
C ALA A 123 -2.40 0.33 17.71
N ILE A 124 -3.46 -0.02 18.43
CA ILE A 124 -3.40 -0.77 19.69
C ILE A 124 -3.49 -2.26 19.34
N ASP A 125 -2.50 -3.05 19.74
CA ASP A 125 -2.48 -4.50 19.52
C ASP A 125 -3.28 -5.24 20.61
N ALA A 126 -3.45 -6.56 20.45
CA ALA A 126 -4.22 -7.41 21.36
C ALA A 126 -3.68 -7.44 22.80
N ASP A 127 -2.38 -7.15 22.98
CA ASP A 127 -1.73 -7.04 24.30
C ASP A 127 -1.87 -5.64 24.94
N GLY A 128 -2.59 -4.72 24.28
CA GLY A 128 -2.80 -3.34 24.73
C GLY A 128 -1.65 -2.39 24.39
N THR A 129 -0.57 -2.87 23.77
CA THR A 129 0.57 -2.03 23.39
C THR A 129 0.30 -1.24 22.11
N ILE A 130 0.95 -0.08 21.98
CA ILE A 130 0.94 0.68 20.71
C ILE A 130 1.99 0.10 19.78
N THR A 131 1.52 -0.37 18.62
CA THR A 131 2.34 -0.89 17.52
C THR A 131 3.35 0.15 17.02
N LYS A 132 4.56 -0.32 16.72
CA LYS A 132 5.71 0.49 16.29
C LYS A 132 6.31 -0.11 15.03
N GLY A 133 6.40 0.72 13.99
CA GLY A 133 6.68 0.31 12.63
C GLY A 133 8.16 0.03 12.33
N GLY A 134 8.44 0.01 11.03
CA GLY A 134 9.70 -0.40 10.44
C GLY A 134 10.86 0.58 10.54
N TYR A 135 10.64 1.80 11.06
CA TYR A 135 11.74 2.75 11.28
C TYR A 135 12.45 2.40 12.59
N SER A 136 12.82 1.14 12.72
CA SER A 136 13.43 0.51 13.87
C SER A 136 14.31 -0.66 13.46
N SER A 137 15.16 -1.10 14.38
CA SER A 137 16.20 -2.10 14.15
C SER A 137 15.68 -3.52 13.91
N TYR A 138 14.55 -3.89 14.52
CA TYR A 138 13.91 -5.19 14.32
C TYR A 138 12.40 -5.09 14.53
N ILE A 139 11.64 -6.13 14.13
CA ILE A 139 10.21 -6.29 14.41
C ILE A 139 9.88 -7.75 14.75
N VAL A 140 8.86 -7.96 15.58
CA VAL A 140 8.29 -9.28 15.88
C VAL A 140 6.84 -9.27 15.43
N VAL A 141 6.47 -10.22 14.58
CA VAL A 141 5.11 -10.36 14.03
C VAL A 141 4.69 -11.81 14.00
N HIS A 142 3.38 -12.07 14.06
CA HIS A 142 2.86 -13.40 13.83
C HIS A 142 3.14 -13.84 12.38
N GLU A 143 3.51 -15.11 12.14
CA GLU A 143 4.00 -15.58 10.84
C GLU A 143 3.01 -15.35 9.68
N ARG A 144 1.71 -15.30 10.00
CA ARG A 144 0.62 -14.96 9.07
C ARG A 144 0.81 -13.61 8.37
N TYR A 145 1.44 -12.64 9.02
CA TYR A 145 1.69 -11.27 8.49
C TYR A 145 3.11 -11.09 7.95
N CYS A 146 3.86 -12.18 7.86
CA CYS A 146 5.19 -12.24 7.28
C CYS A 146 5.10 -12.85 5.87
N TYR A 147 5.80 -12.25 4.93
CA TYR A 147 5.79 -12.65 3.52
C TYR A 147 7.20 -12.99 3.06
N LYS A 148 7.36 -14.16 2.44
CA LYS A 148 8.66 -14.59 1.91
C LYS A 148 9.04 -13.75 0.69
N ILE A 149 10.28 -13.31 0.64
CA ILE A 149 10.87 -12.64 -0.51
C ILE A 149 11.87 -13.61 -1.14
N ALA A 150 11.90 -13.67 -2.48
CA ALA A 150 12.84 -14.52 -3.19
C ALA A 150 14.28 -14.10 -2.86
N ASN A 151 15.18 -15.08 -2.67
CA ASN A 151 16.55 -14.82 -2.20
C ASN A 151 17.36 -13.95 -3.18
N ASP A 152 17.04 -14.02 -4.47
CA ASP A 152 17.66 -13.28 -5.56
C ASP A 152 17.01 -11.91 -5.83
N TYR A 153 15.91 -11.59 -5.14
CA TYR A 153 15.24 -10.30 -5.31
C TYR A 153 15.87 -9.22 -4.42
N PRO A 154 16.22 -8.03 -4.97
CA PRO A 154 16.79 -6.95 -4.17
C PRO A 154 15.84 -6.46 -3.08
N LEU A 155 16.23 -6.61 -1.81
CA LEU A 155 15.38 -6.30 -0.64
C LEU A 155 14.86 -4.86 -0.62
N ALA A 156 15.71 -3.89 -0.99
CA ALA A 156 15.31 -2.49 -1.08
C ALA A 156 14.14 -2.26 -2.06
N LEU A 157 14.10 -3.02 -3.17
CA LEU A 157 13.05 -2.92 -4.18
C LEU A 157 11.76 -3.64 -3.76
N ALA A 158 11.84 -4.57 -2.80
CA ALA A 158 10.67 -5.32 -2.31
C ALA A 158 9.82 -4.49 -1.35
N ALA A 159 10.44 -3.58 -0.60
CA ALA A 159 9.76 -2.79 0.43
C ALA A 159 8.51 -2.05 -0.11
N PRO A 160 8.59 -1.26 -1.19
CA PRO A 160 7.41 -0.55 -1.72
C PRO A 160 6.30 -1.48 -2.24
N LEU A 161 6.63 -2.74 -2.57
CA LEU A 161 5.64 -3.71 -3.04
C LEU A 161 4.65 -4.08 -1.93
N LEU A 162 5.07 -4.00 -0.67
CA LEU A 162 4.28 -4.39 0.50
C LEU A 162 3.17 -3.39 0.86
N CYS A 163 3.16 -2.21 0.21
CA CYS A 163 2.07 -1.23 0.35
C CYS A 163 1.60 -0.73 -1.02
N ALA A 164 2.40 0.07 -1.74
CA ALA A 164 2.01 0.60 -3.04
C ALA A 164 1.75 -0.50 -4.07
N GLY A 165 2.63 -1.52 -4.12
CA GLY A 165 2.51 -2.62 -5.07
C GLY A 165 1.23 -3.44 -4.85
N ILE A 166 1.04 -3.98 -3.66
CA ILE A 166 -0.15 -4.79 -3.34
C ILE A 166 -1.46 -3.99 -3.46
N THR A 167 -1.43 -2.69 -3.18
CA THR A 167 -2.61 -1.81 -3.29
C THR A 167 -3.16 -1.74 -4.71
N VAL A 168 -2.30 -1.71 -5.72
CA VAL A 168 -2.73 -1.71 -7.12
C VAL A 168 -2.89 -3.13 -7.68
N TYR A 169 -2.05 -4.07 -7.24
CA TYR A 169 -2.05 -5.45 -7.75
C TYR A 169 -3.33 -6.21 -7.36
N THR A 170 -3.78 -6.10 -6.10
CA THR A 170 -4.97 -6.80 -5.61
C THR A 170 -6.23 -6.53 -6.44
N PRO A 171 -6.67 -5.27 -6.66
CA PRO A 171 -7.84 -5.01 -7.48
C PRO A 171 -7.61 -5.40 -8.94
N MET A 172 -6.39 -5.27 -9.48
CA MET A 172 -6.08 -5.74 -10.83
C MET A 172 -6.34 -7.24 -10.98
N MET A 173 -5.96 -8.04 -10.00
CA MET A 173 -6.21 -9.49 -10.05
C MET A 173 -7.69 -9.83 -9.81
N ARG A 174 -8.32 -9.23 -8.79
CA ARG A 174 -9.73 -9.50 -8.44
C ARG A 174 -10.69 -9.14 -9.56
N HIS A 175 -10.41 -8.08 -10.30
CA HIS A 175 -11.24 -7.62 -11.42
C HIS A 175 -10.74 -8.10 -12.78
N LYS A 176 -9.81 -9.07 -12.81
CA LYS A 176 -9.26 -9.66 -14.05
C LYS A 176 -8.72 -8.59 -15.01
N MET A 177 -8.07 -7.57 -14.48
CA MET A 177 -7.48 -6.47 -15.25
C MET A 177 -6.16 -6.85 -15.94
N ASN A 178 -5.63 -8.05 -15.68
CA ASN A 178 -4.38 -8.58 -16.20
C ASN A 178 -4.51 -9.26 -17.58
N GLN A 179 -5.48 -8.83 -18.40
CA GLN A 179 -5.76 -9.43 -19.72
C GLN A 179 -4.91 -8.75 -20.81
N PRO A 180 -3.91 -9.42 -21.42
CA PRO A 180 -3.01 -8.80 -22.40
C PRO A 180 -3.77 -8.16 -23.58
N GLY A 181 -3.24 -7.06 -24.09
CA GLY A 181 -3.82 -6.29 -25.20
C GLY A 181 -4.93 -5.31 -24.80
N LYS A 182 -5.48 -5.40 -23.57
CA LYS A 182 -6.47 -4.43 -23.06
C LYS A 182 -5.84 -3.10 -22.67
N SER A 183 -6.66 -2.05 -22.61
CA SER A 183 -6.21 -0.70 -22.28
C SER A 183 -6.42 -0.34 -20.80
N LEU A 184 -5.39 0.25 -20.19
CA LEU A 184 -5.39 0.71 -18.80
C LEU A 184 -5.12 2.21 -18.74
N GLY A 185 -6.02 2.97 -18.12
CA GLY A 185 -5.76 4.34 -17.66
C GLY A 185 -5.19 4.34 -16.24
N VAL A 186 -4.15 5.13 -16.00
CA VAL A 186 -3.62 5.38 -14.65
C VAL A 186 -3.73 6.86 -14.34
N ILE A 187 -4.58 7.23 -13.37
CA ILE A 187 -4.76 8.63 -12.96
C ILE A 187 -3.75 8.95 -11.86
N GLY A 188 -2.89 9.92 -12.12
CA GLY A 188 -1.79 10.30 -11.25
C GLY A 188 -0.58 9.37 -11.35
N LEU A 189 0.63 9.95 -11.35
CA LEU A 189 1.88 9.20 -11.42
C LEU A 189 2.71 9.38 -10.15
N GLY A 190 2.21 8.86 -9.03
CA GLY A 190 2.89 8.85 -7.73
C GLY A 190 3.44 7.47 -7.34
N GLY A 191 3.52 7.19 -6.03
CA GLY A 191 3.92 5.88 -5.50
C GLY A 191 3.01 4.73 -5.99
N LEU A 192 1.70 4.91 -5.97
CA LEU A 192 0.77 3.90 -6.50
C LEU A 192 0.73 3.93 -8.03
N GLY A 193 0.73 5.13 -8.62
CA GLY A 193 0.65 5.32 -10.07
C GLY A 193 1.79 4.62 -10.84
N HIS A 194 3.04 4.78 -10.40
CA HIS A 194 4.16 4.12 -11.07
C HIS A 194 4.10 2.58 -10.95
N MET A 195 3.60 2.06 -9.82
CA MET A 195 3.37 0.62 -9.65
C MET A 195 2.25 0.12 -10.58
N ALA A 196 1.16 0.88 -10.73
CA ALA A 196 0.09 0.55 -11.66
C ALA A 196 0.58 0.49 -13.12
N VAL A 197 1.44 1.43 -13.52
CA VAL A 197 2.08 1.40 -14.85
C VAL A 197 2.95 0.15 -15.00
N LYS A 198 3.84 -0.13 -14.04
CA LYS A 198 4.73 -1.30 -14.08
C LYS A 198 3.97 -2.62 -14.18
N PHE A 199 2.96 -2.84 -13.35
CA PHE A 199 2.14 -4.04 -13.43
C PHE A 199 1.33 -4.09 -14.73
N GLY A 200 0.76 -2.97 -15.16
CA GLY A 200 0.04 -2.89 -16.43
C GLY A 200 0.92 -3.30 -17.63
N LYS A 201 2.15 -2.80 -17.71
CA LYS A 201 3.12 -3.20 -18.74
C LYS A 201 3.54 -4.66 -18.60
N ALA A 202 3.78 -5.15 -17.39
CA ALA A 202 4.12 -6.56 -17.15
C ALA A 202 2.99 -7.52 -17.55
N PHE A 203 1.72 -7.10 -17.46
CA PHE A 203 0.57 -7.87 -17.94
C PHE A 203 0.30 -7.72 -19.45
N GLY A 204 1.12 -6.96 -20.18
CA GLY A 204 0.93 -6.72 -21.61
C GLY A 204 -0.24 -5.80 -21.93
N LEU A 205 -0.59 -4.87 -21.04
CA LEU A 205 -1.62 -3.86 -21.27
C LEU A 205 -1.07 -2.66 -22.07
N ASN A 206 -1.99 -1.98 -22.75
CA ASN A 206 -1.77 -0.67 -23.35
C ASN A 206 -2.05 0.41 -22.29
N VAL A 207 -0.99 0.95 -21.69
CA VAL A 207 -1.05 1.85 -20.54
C VAL A 207 -1.05 3.31 -20.98
N THR A 208 -2.07 4.05 -20.55
CA THR A 208 -2.18 5.51 -20.71
C THR A 208 -2.11 6.18 -19.34
N VAL A 209 -1.13 7.06 -19.15
CA VAL A 209 -1.02 7.88 -17.93
C VAL A 209 -1.81 9.16 -18.10
N LEU A 210 -2.66 9.48 -17.12
CA LEU A 210 -3.48 10.68 -17.04
C LEU A 210 -2.94 11.56 -15.92
N SER A 211 -2.53 12.78 -16.25
CA SER A 211 -1.85 13.70 -15.32
C SER A 211 -2.40 15.12 -15.44
N THR A 212 -2.25 15.93 -14.38
CA THR A 212 -2.66 17.35 -14.39
C THR A 212 -1.63 18.27 -15.03
N SER A 213 -0.40 17.79 -15.24
CA SER A 213 0.68 18.54 -15.90
C SER A 213 1.62 17.62 -16.67
N THR A 214 2.49 18.20 -17.48
CA THR A 214 3.46 17.49 -18.33
C THR A 214 4.74 17.08 -17.60
N SER A 215 4.94 17.47 -16.33
CA SER A 215 6.22 17.30 -15.61
C SER A 215 6.66 15.83 -15.49
N LYS A 216 5.71 14.90 -15.55
CA LYS A 216 5.96 13.45 -15.45
C LYS A 216 5.86 12.71 -16.78
N LYS A 217 5.80 13.43 -17.90
CA LYS A 217 5.63 12.84 -19.23
C LYS A 217 6.82 11.95 -19.63
N GLU A 218 8.04 12.45 -19.43
CA GLU A 218 9.26 11.71 -19.77
C GLU A 218 9.42 10.47 -18.87
N GLU A 219 9.19 10.62 -17.55
CA GLU A 219 9.18 9.49 -16.61
C GLU A 219 8.16 8.42 -17.02
N ALA A 220 6.93 8.83 -17.37
CA ALA A 220 5.89 7.90 -17.79
C ALA A 220 6.25 7.13 -19.07
N LEU A 221 6.70 7.83 -20.11
CA LEU A 221 6.91 7.23 -21.43
C LEU A 221 8.26 6.50 -21.51
N SER A 222 9.35 7.17 -21.12
CA SER A 222 10.71 6.67 -21.33
C SER A 222 11.18 5.72 -20.21
N LEU A 223 10.87 6.03 -18.94
CA LEU A 223 11.35 5.24 -17.81
C LEU A 223 10.39 4.10 -17.45
N LEU A 224 9.09 4.38 -17.38
CA LEU A 224 8.09 3.39 -16.98
C LEU A 224 7.48 2.62 -18.16
N GLY A 225 7.69 3.09 -19.39
CA GLY A 225 7.23 2.42 -20.61
C GLY A 225 5.73 2.52 -20.87
N ALA A 226 5.06 3.56 -20.37
CA ALA A 226 3.67 3.83 -20.74
C ALA A 226 3.55 4.11 -22.25
N ASP A 227 2.46 3.67 -22.86
CA ASP A 227 2.24 3.81 -24.30
C ASP A 227 1.74 5.22 -24.67
N LYS A 228 1.02 5.87 -23.75
CA LYS A 228 0.49 7.22 -23.93
C LYS A 228 0.55 8.03 -22.64
N PHE A 229 0.62 9.35 -22.79
CA PHE A 229 0.51 10.31 -21.71
C PHE A 229 -0.44 11.43 -22.12
N VAL A 230 -1.47 11.67 -21.32
CA VAL A 230 -2.49 12.68 -21.58
C VAL A 230 -2.61 13.64 -20.39
N VAL A 231 -2.67 14.93 -20.70
CA VAL A 231 -2.93 15.97 -19.70
C VAL A 231 -4.44 16.11 -19.55
N SER A 232 -4.97 15.93 -18.33
CA SER A 232 -6.40 15.84 -18.07
C SER A 232 -7.17 17.13 -18.32
N SER A 233 -6.49 18.29 -18.37
CA SER A 233 -7.07 19.58 -18.75
C SER A 233 -7.12 19.81 -20.26
N ASP A 234 -6.47 18.96 -21.07
CA ASP A 234 -6.60 18.98 -22.53
C ASP A 234 -7.87 18.23 -22.93
N LEU A 235 -8.94 19.00 -23.18
CA LEU A 235 -10.26 18.46 -23.48
C LEU A 235 -10.30 17.69 -24.80
N GLU A 236 -9.49 18.06 -25.79
CA GLU A 236 -9.45 17.37 -27.08
C GLU A 236 -8.79 15.99 -26.94
N GLN A 237 -7.67 15.90 -26.19
CA GLN A 237 -7.05 14.60 -25.89
C GLN A 237 -7.96 13.71 -25.04
N MET A 238 -8.62 14.26 -24.02
CA MET A 238 -9.57 13.51 -23.20
C MET A 238 -10.76 13.01 -24.02
N LYS A 239 -11.31 13.84 -24.91
CA LYS A 239 -12.41 13.45 -25.81
C LYS A 239 -11.99 12.35 -26.79
N ALA A 240 -10.76 12.40 -27.31
CA ALA A 240 -10.21 11.37 -28.18
C ALA A 240 -10.03 10.00 -27.48
N LEU A 241 -9.94 9.99 -26.15
CA LEU A 241 -9.91 8.77 -25.34
C LEU A 241 -11.31 8.27 -24.92
N GLY A 242 -12.39 8.94 -25.33
CA GLY A 242 -13.76 8.54 -24.98
C GLY A 242 -14.03 7.07 -25.33
N LYS A 243 -14.52 6.30 -24.35
CA LYS A 243 -14.81 4.86 -24.48
C LYS A 243 -13.65 4.01 -25.04
N SER A 244 -12.41 4.36 -24.71
CA SER A 244 -11.22 3.66 -25.21
C SER A 244 -10.53 2.76 -24.17
N LEU A 245 -10.82 2.94 -22.88
CA LEU A 245 -10.15 2.26 -21.77
C LEU A 245 -10.96 1.06 -21.26
N ASP A 246 -10.35 -0.12 -21.18
CA ASP A 246 -10.97 -1.27 -20.50
C ASP A 246 -10.97 -1.06 -18.98
N PHE A 247 -9.89 -0.47 -18.45
CA PHE A 247 -9.67 -0.32 -17.02
C PHE A 247 -9.13 1.05 -16.67
N ILE A 248 -9.44 1.53 -15.45
CA ILE A 248 -8.82 2.70 -14.83
C ILE A 248 -8.39 2.33 -13.41
N ILE A 249 -7.16 2.69 -13.04
CA ILE A 249 -6.69 2.76 -11.65
C ILE A 249 -6.48 4.23 -11.31
N ASP A 250 -7.30 4.72 -10.38
CA ASP A 250 -7.20 6.07 -9.87
C ASP A 250 -6.36 6.13 -8.59
N THR A 251 -5.19 6.77 -8.71
CA THR A 251 -4.22 6.94 -7.63
C THR A 251 -4.12 8.38 -7.14
N ALA A 252 -4.97 9.28 -7.63
CA ALA A 252 -4.91 10.68 -7.25
C ALA A 252 -5.46 10.89 -5.83
N SER A 253 -4.66 11.56 -4.99
CA SER A 253 -5.08 11.95 -3.63
C SER A 253 -5.84 13.29 -3.58
N GLY A 254 -5.81 14.07 -4.68
CA GLY A 254 -6.54 15.33 -4.76
C GLY A 254 -7.95 15.15 -5.32
N ASP A 255 -8.86 16.04 -4.95
CA ASP A 255 -10.21 16.10 -5.52
C ASP A 255 -10.14 16.34 -7.03
N HIS A 256 -10.90 15.58 -7.80
CA HIS A 256 -10.91 15.65 -9.26
C HIS A 256 -12.26 15.19 -9.84
N PRO A 257 -12.59 15.53 -11.11
CA PRO A 257 -13.89 15.24 -11.69
C PRO A 257 -14.01 13.78 -12.17
N PHE A 258 -14.66 12.93 -11.38
CA PHE A 258 -14.84 11.50 -11.69
C PHE A 258 -15.58 11.25 -13.01
N ASP A 259 -16.64 12.01 -13.32
CA ASP A 259 -17.43 11.86 -14.54
C ASP A 259 -16.57 11.95 -15.82
N ALA A 260 -15.60 12.87 -15.84
CA ALA A 260 -14.70 13.06 -16.97
C ALA A 260 -13.86 11.81 -17.23
N TYR A 261 -13.34 11.16 -16.18
CA TYR A 261 -12.56 9.94 -16.30
C TYR A 261 -13.42 8.70 -16.59
N MET A 262 -14.60 8.61 -15.99
CA MET A 262 -15.55 7.52 -16.28
C MET A 262 -15.96 7.51 -17.75
N SER A 263 -16.07 8.68 -18.40
CA SER A 263 -16.39 8.78 -19.84
C SER A 263 -15.34 8.15 -20.76
N LEU A 264 -14.11 7.91 -20.26
CA LEU A 264 -13.03 7.27 -21.01
C LEU A 264 -13.18 5.74 -21.05
N LEU A 265 -13.96 5.16 -20.13
CA LEU A 265 -14.15 3.72 -20.04
C LEU A 265 -15.04 3.20 -21.16
N LYS A 266 -14.66 2.04 -21.71
CA LYS A 266 -15.53 1.20 -22.52
C LYS A 266 -16.75 0.76 -21.70
N VAL A 267 -17.77 0.29 -22.42
CA VAL A 267 -18.92 -0.42 -21.85
C VAL A 267 -18.42 -1.55 -20.94
N ALA A 268 -18.93 -1.62 -19.70
CA ALA A 268 -18.52 -2.58 -18.68
C ALA A 268 -17.02 -2.51 -18.29
N GLY A 269 -16.37 -1.36 -18.50
CA GLY A 269 -15.02 -1.10 -18.01
C GLY A 269 -14.95 -1.07 -16.48
N VAL A 270 -13.74 -1.22 -15.92
CA VAL A 270 -13.55 -1.25 -14.46
C VAL A 270 -12.86 0.03 -14.00
N TYR A 271 -13.48 0.74 -13.06
CA TYR A 271 -12.87 1.88 -12.37
C TYR A 271 -12.50 1.47 -10.95
N VAL A 272 -11.21 1.53 -10.62
CA VAL A 272 -10.70 1.22 -9.28
C VAL A 272 -10.16 2.50 -8.64
N LEU A 273 -10.78 2.91 -7.54
CA LEU A 273 -10.28 4.01 -6.71
C LEU A 273 -9.37 3.46 -5.60
N VAL A 274 -8.08 3.79 -5.66
CA VAL A 274 -7.09 3.50 -4.60
C VAL A 274 -6.50 4.76 -3.97
N GLY A 275 -6.74 5.93 -4.57
CA GLY A 275 -6.47 7.23 -3.96
C GLY A 275 -7.46 7.58 -2.85
N PHE A 276 -7.13 8.62 -2.08
CA PHE A 276 -7.96 9.14 -0.98
C PHE A 276 -8.29 10.63 -1.22
N PRO A 277 -9.13 10.97 -2.22
CA PRO A 277 -9.65 12.33 -2.35
C PRO A 277 -10.53 12.67 -1.14
N SER A 278 -10.66 13.96 -0.82
CA SER A 278 -11.50 14.41 0.29
C SER A 278 -12.98 14.22 -0.02
N LYS A 279 -13.34 14.24 -1.31
CA LYS A 279 -14.71 14.03 -1.77
C LYS A 279 -14.77 13.29 -3.11
N VAL A 280 -15.72 12.36 -3.19
CA VAL A 280 -16.11 11.69 -4.44
C VAL A 280 -17.47 12.24 -4.88
N LYS A 281 -17.55 12.76 -6.11
CA LYS A 281 -18.80 13.23 -6.74
C LYS A 281 -18.84 12.76 -8.19
N PHE A 282 -19.97 12.24 -8.61
CA PHE A 282 -20.27 11.95 -10.00
C PHE A 282 -21.78 12.01 -10.23
N SER A 283 -22.19 12.17 -11.49
CA SER A 283 -23.58 12.09 -11.91
C SER A 283 -24.10 10.65 -11.85
N PRO A 284 -25.31 10.39 -11.32
CA PRO A 284 -25.94 9.07 -11.43
C PRO A 284 -26.08 8.59 -12.88
N ALA A 285 -26.18 9.51 -13.84
CA ALA A 285 -26.20 9.18 -15.26
C ALA A 285 -24.90 8.50 -15.72
N SER A 286 -23.75 8.86 -15.15
CA SER A 286 -22.46 8.24 -15.49
C SER A 286 -22.37 6.79 -15.04
N LEU A 287 -23.12 6.40 -14.00
CA LEU A 287 -23.28 5.00 -13.59
C LEU A 287 -24.35 4.27 -14.42
N ASN A 288 -25.51 4.90 -14.58
CA ASN A 288 -26.69 4.25 -15.17
C ASN A 288 -26.68 4.21 -16.70
N ILE A 289 -26.21 5.27 -17.34
CA ILE A 289 -26.20 5.46 -18.80
C ILE A 289 -24.81 5.19 -19.36
N GLY A 290 -23.76 5.39 -18.56
CA GLY A 290 -22.37 5.10 -18.90
C GLY A 290 -22.01 3.61 -19.03
N ASN A 291 -23.01 2.72 -19.05
CA ASN A 291 -22.85 1.26 -19.11
C ASN A 291 -22.02 0.67 -17.96
N ALA A 292 -22.54 0.87 -16.75
CA ALA A 292 -22.21 0.15 -15.51
C ALA A 292 -20.71 -0.17 -15.35
N PRO A 293 -19.83 0.85 -15.28
CA PRO A 293 -18.50 0.59 -14.80
C PRO A 293 -18.63 0.02 -13.39
N LEU A 294 -17.97 -1.11 -13.14
CA LEU A 294 -17.92 -1.68 -11.81
C LEU A 294 -17.06 -0.73 -10.96
N PHE A 295 -17.67 0.27 -10.33
CA PHE A 295 -16.97 1.18 -9.44
C PHE A 295 -16.65 0.39 -8.16
N ARG A 296 -15.38 0.04 -7.99
CA ARG A 296 -14.95 -0.81 -6.90
C ARG A 296 -13.94 -0.04 -6.06
N PHE A 297 -14.26 0.06 -4.77
CA PHE A 297 -13.29 0.45 -3.76
C PHE A 297 -12.31 -0.72 -3.55
N LYS A 298 -11.23 -0.45 -2.82
CA LYS A 298 -10.14 -1.39 -2.47
C LYS A 298 -10.57 -2.63 -1.66
N SER A 299 -11.78 -3.16 -1.84
CA SER A 299 -12.21 -4.44 -1.27
C SER A 299 -11.30 -5.52 -1.81
#